data_AF-A0A317ZJY4-F1
#
_entry.id   AF-A0A317ZJY4-F1
#
_cell.length_a   1.000
_cell.length_b   1.000
_cell.length_c   1.000
_cell.angle_alpha   90.00
_cell.angle_beta   90.00
_cell.angle_gamma   90.00
#
_symmetry.space_group_name_H-M   'P 1'
#
loop_
_entity.id
_entity.type
_entity.pdbx_description
1 polymer ?
#
loop_
_entity_poly.entity_id
_entity_poly.type
_entity_poly.pdbx_seq_one_letter_code
_entity_poly.pdbx_strand_id
1 'polypeptide(L)'
;MFSRTNKVLPLASISEINFVLGRISDFDMDNARYPHRTKIREIQVEIAESDPRGAWVDTDEFNGGKPGVGGGGLHYRGSGYKALGKRFAEEAIALIKQN
;
A
#
# COMPACT_ATOMS: atom_id res chain seq x y z
N MET A 1 -46.72 11.70 -9.24
CA MET A 1 -45.83 10.90 -10.10
C MET A 1 -44.40 11.34 -9.83
N PHE A 2 -43.65 10.57 -9.03
CA PHE A 2 -42.18 10.47 -8.97
C PHE A 2 -41.87 9.52 -7.81
N SER A 3 -41.74 8.23 -8.11
CA SER A 3 -41.29 7.21 -7.15
C SER A 3 -39.78 7.36 -7.00
N ARG A 4 -39.31 7.89 -5.87
CA ARG A 4 -37.90 7.80 -5.49
C ARG A 4 -37.67 6.39 -4.97
N THR A 5 -37.22 5.50 -5.85
CA THR A 5 -36.62 4.25 -5.41
C THR A 5 -35.29 4.58 -4.75
N ASN A 6 -35.25 4.57 -3.43
CA ASN A 6 -34.00 4.48 -2.67
C ASN A 6 -33.36 3.14 -3.02
N LYS A 7 -32.58 3.10 -4.11
CA LYS A 7 -31.66 1.99 -4.36
C LYS A 7 -30.60 2.05 -3.28
N VAL A 8 -30.79 1.28 -2.21
CA VAL A 8 -29.69 0.86 -1.37
C VAL A 8 -28.75 0.08 -2.29
N LEU A 9 -27.62 0.70 -2.66
CA LEU A 9 -26.58 -0.03 -3.37
C LEU A 9 -26.17 -1.18 -2.45
N PRO A 10 -26.20 -2.44 -2.91
CA PRO A 10 -25.69 -3.54 -2.11
C PRO A 10 -24.26 -3.19 -1.72
N LEU A 11 -23.96 -3.20 -0.43
CA LEU A 11 -22.59 -3.09 0.06
C LEU A 11 -21.80 -4.19 -0.64
N ALA A 12 -20.74 -3.81 -1.34
CA ALA A 12 -19.82 -4.77 -1.95
C ALA A 12 -19.42 -5.81 -0.90
N SER A 13 -19.43 -7.08 -1.29
CA SER A 13 -18.84 -8.12 -0.45
C SER A 13 -17.36 -7.80 -0.25
N ILE A 14 -16.77 -8.21 0.87
CA ILE A 14 -15.35 -7.91 1.14
C ILE A 14 -14.41 -8.41 0.03
N SER A 15 -14.82 -9.48 -0.67
CA SER A 15 -14.15 -10.07 -1.84
C SER A 15 -14.23 -9.22 -3.13
N GLU A 16 -15.00 -8.14 -3.14
CA GLU A 16 -15.15 -7.24 -4.29
C GLU A 16 -14.40 -5.92 -4.11
N ILE A 17 -13.77 -5.71 -2.95
CA ILE A 17 -13.06 -4.48 -2.61
C ILE A 17 -11.61 -4.57 -3.08
N ASN A 18 -11.19 -3.61 -3.91
CA ASN A 18 -9.78 -3.41 -4.24
C ASN A 18 -9.00 -2.92 -3.02
N PHE A 19 -7.75 -3.37 -2.87
CA PHE A 19 -6.89 -2.95 -1.76
C PHE A 19 -5.49 -2.55 -2.25
N VAL A 20 -4.87 -1.62 -1.53
CA VAL A 20 -3.49 -1.20 -1.78
C VAL A 20 -2.69 -1.26 -0.48
N LEU A 21 -1.59 -2.00 -0.48
CA LEU A 21 -0.71 -2.17 0.69
C LEU A 21 0.53 -1.27 0.58
N GLY A 22 0.79 -0.49 1.63
CA GLY A 22 2.06 0.22 1.77
C GLY A 22 3.08 -0.70 2.41
N ARG A 23 4.14 -1.07 1.68
CA ARG A 23 5.24 -1.86 2.27
C ARG A 23 5.89 -1.04 3.39
N ILE A 24 6.30 -1.68 4.49
CA ILE A 24 7.07 -0.98 5.54
C ILE A 24 8.42 -0.49 4.98
N SER A 25 8.97 0.61 5.51
CA SER A 25 10.22 1.23 5.00
C SER A 25 11.44 0.31 4.98
N ASP A 26 12.48 0.70 4.24
CA ASP A 26 13.78 0.03 4.16
C ASP A 26 14.72 0.30 5.35
N PHE A 27 14.18 0.73 6.49
CA PHE A 27 14.95 0.77 7.73
C PHE A 27 15.40 -0.66 8.12
N ASP A 28 16.58 -0.84 8.72
CA ASP A 28 17.02 -2.13 9.30
C ASP A 28 16.94 -3.33 8.33
N MET A 29 17.42 -3.15 7.09
CA MET A 29 17.41 -4.21 6.05
C MET A 29 18.40 -5.34 6.35
N ASP A 30 19.33 -5.14 7.28
CA ASP A 30 20.19 -6.18 7.86
C ASP A 30 19.47 -6.97 8.97
N ASN A 31 18.23 -6.62 9.31
CA ASN A 31 17.44 -7.19 10.39
C ASN A 31 18.18 -7.19 11.76
N ALA A 32 19.11 -6.26 11.98
CA ALA A 32 19.93 -6.22 13.19
C ALA A 32 19.10 -5.90 14.43
N ARG A 33 18.05 -5.06 14.28
CA ARG A 33 17.15 -4.68 15.37
C ARG A 33 15.81 -5.43 15.35
N TYR A 34 15.30 -5.73 14.17
CA TYR A 34 14.00 -6.36 13.93
C TYR A 34 14.18 -7.61 13.05
N PRO A 35 14.34 -8.81 13.65
CA PRO A 35 14.79 -10.04 12.97
C PRO A 35 13.97 -10.51 11.76
N HIS A 36 12.73 -10.07 11.64
CA HIS A 36 11.80 -10.52 10.59
C HIS A 36 11.34 -9.40 9.68
N ARG A 37 12.02 -8.25 9.68
CA ARG A 37 11.57 -7.09 8.95
C ARG A 37 11.57 -7.30 7.45
N THR A 38 12.64 -7.85 6.88
CA THR A 38 12.68 -8.22 5.45
C THR A 38 11.62 -9.27 5.12
N LYS A 39 11.36 -10.21 6.05
CA LYS A 39 10.33 -11.23 5.86
C LYS A 39 8.92 -10.65 5.78
N ILE A 40 8.60 -9.68 6.63
CA ILE A 40 7.32 -8.96 6.55
C ILE A 40 7.22 -8.16 5.26
N ARG A 41 8.31 -7.52 4.81
CA ARG A 41 8.35 -6.80 3.53
C ARG A 41 8.03 -7.72 2.35
N GLU A 42 8.60 -8.93 2.32
CA GLU A 42 8.28 -9.95 1.31
C GLU A 42 6.80 -10.35 1.35
N ILE A 43 6.28 -10.67 2.54
CA ILE A 43 4.87 -11.08 2.72
C ILE A 43 3.89 -9.99 2.27
N GLN A 44 4.19 -8.71 2.53
CA GLN A 44 3.32 -7.61 2.09
C GLN A 44 3.21 -7.52 0.57
N VAL A 45 4.32 -7.77 -0.13
CA VAL A 45 4.35 -7.82 -1.60
C VAL A 45 3.59 -9.04 -2.09
N GLU A 46 3.88 -10.23 -1.54
CA GLU A 46 3.24 -11.49 -1.91
C GLU A 46 1.72 -11.45 -1.74
N ILE A 47 1.20 -10.90 -0.63
CA ILE A 47 -0.24 -10.74 -0.42
C ILE A 47 -0.87 -9.88 -1.52
N ALA A 48 -0.25 -8.74 -1.83
CA ALA A 48 -0.78 -7.83 -2.85
C ALA A 48 -0.74 -8.44 -4.26
N GLU A 49 0.33 -9.17 -4.60
CA GLU A 49 0.49 -9.79 -5.92
C GLU A 49 -0.34 -11.07 -6.10
N SER A 50 -0.72 -11.72 -5.00
CA SER A 50 -1.53 -12.96 -5.03
C SER A 50 -3.00 -12.76 -5.38
N ASP A 51 -3.50 -11.51 -5.38
CA ASP A 51 -4.91 -11.19 -5.62
C ASP A 51 -5.02 -10.16 -6.77
N PRO A 52 -5.82 -10.40 -7.82
CA PRO A 52 -6.01 -9.45 -8.92
C PRO A 52 -6.60 -8.10 -8.49
N ARG A 53 -7.15 -8.01 -7.28
CA ARG A 53 -7.68 -6.78 -6.67
C ARG A 53 -6.66 -6.06 -5.78
N GLY A 54 -5.47 -6.63 -5.64
CA GLY A 54 -4.37 -6.12 -4.83
C GLY A 54 -3.37 -5.30 -5.63
N ALA A 55 -2.85 -4.26 -5.01
CA ALA A 55 -1.63 -3.57 -5.44
C ALA A 55 -0.78 -3.22 -4.22
N TRP A 56 0.48 -2.85 -4.43
CA TRP A 56 1.36 -2.41 -3.35
C TRP A 56 2.20 -1.21 -3.75
N VAL A 57 2.65 -0.45 -2.75
CA VAL A 57 3.49 0.74 -2.93
C VAL A 57 4.87 0.48 -2.34
N ASP A 58 5.90 0.65 -3.17
CA ASP A 58 7.28 0.74 -2.70
C ASP A 58 7.51 2.06 -1.94
N THR A 59 8.09 1.93 -0.74
CA THR A 59 8.27 3.01 0.24
C THR A 59 9.73 3.30 0.61
N ASP A 60 10.69 2.67 -0.08
CA ASP A 60 12.12 2.76 0.27
C ASP A 60 12.67 4.19 0.17
N GLU A 61 12.05 5.06 -0.63
CA GLU A 61 12.45 6.47 -0.75
C GLU A 61 11.81 7.41 0.30
N PHE A 62 10.89 6.92 1.14
CA PHE A 62 10.02 7.79 1.95
C PHE A 62 10.60 8.17 3.32
N ASN A 63 11.59 7.44 3.82
CA ASN A 63 12.20 7.66 5.14
C ASN A 63 13.48 8.50 5.09
N GLY A 64 13.85 9.00 3.91
CA GLY A 64 14.94 9.96 3.71
C GLY A 64 16.35 9.38 3.68
N GLY A 65 16.48 8.06 3.56
CA GLY A 65 17.72 7.39 3.15
C GLY A 65 17.86 7.33 1.63
N LYS A 66 18.94 6.69 1.15
CA LYS A 66 19.02 6.28 -0.25
C LYS A 66 18.21 4.99 -0.41
N PRO A 67 17.26 4.92 -1.35
CA PRO A 67 16.39 3.74 -1.50
C PRO A 67 17.21 2.45 -1.63
N GLY A 68 16.90 1.45 -0.83
CA GLY A 68 17.52 0.12 -0.90
C GLY A 68 18.95 0.03 -0.36
N VAL A 69 19.53 1.17 0.05
CA VAL A 69 20.85 1.24 0.70
C VAL A 69 20.71 1.39 2.22
N GLY A 70 19.50 1.69 2.70
CA GLY A 70 19.24 1.97 4.10
C GLY A 70 19.74 3.36 4.53
N GLY A 71 19.80 3.58 5.84
CA GLY A 71 20.19 4.87 6.44
C GLY A 71 19.05 5.89 6.57
N GLY A 72 17.84 5.56 6.14
CA GLY A 72 16.63 6.32 6.45
C GLY A 72 16.10 6.04 7.87
N GLY A 73 15.07 6.77 8.28
CA GLY A 73 14.44 6.57 9.60
C GLY A 73 13.48 5.38 9.66
N LEU A 74 13.11 4.96 10.88
CA LEU A 74 12.02 3.99 11.09
C LEU A 74 10.71 4.49 10.50
N HIS A 75 10.41 5.77 10.69
CA HIS A 75 9.22 6.46 10.17
C HIS A 75 9.55 7.22 8.87
N TYR A 76 8.53 7.41 8.03
CA TYR A 76 8.65 8.26 6.85
C TYR A 76 8.82 9.73 7.25
N ARG A 77 9.42 10.53 6.37
CA ARG A 77 9.43 11.99 6.52
C ARG A 77 8.08 12.58 6.12
N GLY A 78 7.80 13.84 6.48
CA GLY A 78 6.56 14.51 6.07
C GLY A 78 6.33 14.49 4.55
N SER A 79 7.39 14.69 3.75
CA SER A 79 7.35 14.52 2.29
C SER A 79 7.09 13.07 1.87
N GLY A 80 7.66 12.09 2.58
CA GLY A 80 7.44 10.66 2.34
C GLY A 80 5.99 10.23 2.57
N TYR A 81 5.33 10.71 3.64
CA TYR A 81 3.90 10.47 3.85
C TYR A 81 3.04 11.08 2.74
N LYS A 82 3.39 12.28 2.27
CA LYS A 82 2.71 12.92 1.13
C LYS A 82 2.87 12.10 -0.16
N ALA A 83 4.08 11.60 -0.42
CA ALA A 83 4.36 10.75 -1.57
C ALA A 83 3.61 9.41 -1.47
N LEU A 84 3.59 8.78 -0.29
CA LEU A 84 2.83 7.55 -0.03
C LEU A 84 1.34 7.73 -0.32
N GLY A 85 0.72 8.81 0.18
CA GLY A 85 -0.69 9.10 -0.08
C GLY A 85 -0.98 9.29 -1.58
N LYS A 86 -0.08 9.95 -2.31
CA LYS A 86 -0.18 10.09 -3.77
C LYS A 86 -0.10 8.73 -4.46
N ARG A 87 0.89 7.90 -4.13
CA ARG A 87 1.04 6.57 -4.74
C ARG A 87 -0.13 5.64 -4.43
N PHE A 88 -0.68 5.68 -3.22
CA PHE A 88 -1.91 4.96 -2.89
C PHE A 88 -3.08 5.35 -3.80
N ALA A 89 -3.26 6.65 -4.06
CA ALA A 89 -4.31 7.11 -4.96
C ALA A 89 -4.07 6.64 -6.40
N GLU A 90 -2.82 6.66 -6.87
CA GLU A 90 -2.46 6.20 -8.21
C GLU A 90 -2.75 4.71 -8.42
N GLU A 91 -2.31 3.85 -7.49
CA GLU A 91 -2.57 2.41 -7.53
C GLU A 91 -4.07 2.10 -7.43
N ALA A 92 -4.79 2.77 -6.52
CA ALA A 92 -6.24 2.58 -6.38
C ALA A 92 -6.99 2.96 -7.67
N ILE A 93 -6.62 4.07 -8.31
CA ILE A 93 -7.19 4.48 -9.61
C ILE A 93 -6.85 3.45 -10.70
N ALA A 94 -5.63 2.90 -10.71
CA ALA A 94 -5.24 1.88 -11.67
C ALA A 94 -6.10 0.62 -11.53
N LEU A 95 -6.27 0.11 -10.30
CA LEU A 95 -7.14 -1.03 -10.01
C LEU A 95 -8.61 -0.78 -10.41
N ILE A 96 -9.12 0.43 -10.19
CA ILE A 96 -10.50 0.80 -10.58
C ILE A 96 -10.66 0.78 -12.11
N LYS A 97 -9.63 1.20 -12.86
CA LYS A 97 -9.68 1.26 -14.34
C LYS A 97 -9.46 -0.09 -15.04
N GLN A 98 -8.92 -1.08 -14.33
CA GLN A 98 -8.71 -2.43 -14.84
C GLN A 98 -9.98 -3.31 -14.75
N ASN A 99 -10.94 -2.91 -13.90
CA ASN A 99 -12.26 -3.51 -13.76
C ASN A 99 -13.27 -2.90 -14.75
#